data_AF-A0A452YDQ6-F1
#
_entry.id   AF-A0A452YDQ6-F1
#
_cell.length_a   1.000
_cell.length_b   1.000
_cell.length_c   1.000
_cell.angle_alpha   90.00
_cell.angle_beta   90.00
_cell.angle_gamma   90.00
#
_symmetry.space_group_name_H-M   'P 1'
#
loop_
_entity.id
_entity.type
_entity.pdbx_description
1 polymer ?
#
loop_
_entity_poly.entity_id
_entity_poly.type
_entity_poly.pdbx_seq_one_letter_code
_entity_poly.pdbx_strand_id
1 'polypeptide(L)'
;MSQVQEPDLVGVSHLLVDEIHERGMNEDFLIIILRDLLPRRPDLRLVLMSATINAELFSKYFGDAPIMHIPGFTFPVAELFLEDILEKTQYKIKSERDNFQGNSRKKRLASVKNDPLADVFQDVDINKEYGNYSITTRQSLEAWSVTELDLSLVEGTIEYICRHEGEGAILVFLTGWDEISKLLDKIKGNNLLGNSNKFLVLPLHGSMPTVNQREIFDRAPANMRKIVLATNIAESSITIDDVVYVIDCGKAKETSYDALNKLACLLPSWISKASAHQRRGRAGRVQPGVCYRLYPKVIHDAMPQFQLPEILRTPLQELCLTIKSLQLGAVASFLAKSLQPPDPLSVKNAIELLKTIGALDDLEELTYLGTKFYCHPSIVPLLKFYCTCFYLLLPNFDLCRTTSMYTTTGSKHWKDAAHWIRLPVPGSCINNRCCSCLS
;
A
#
# COMPACT_ATOMS: atom_id res chain seq x y z
N MET A 1 -23.46 21.87 9.40
CA MET A 1 -23.98 20.56 8.95
C MET A 1 -23.56 20.40 7.50
N SER A 2 -22.56 19.59 7.20
CA SER A 2 -22.29 19.19 5.82
C SER A 2 -23.36 18.16 5.44
N GLN A 3 -24.53 18.63 5.01
CA GLN A 3 -25.51 17.75 4.37
C GLN A 3 -24.83 17.11 3.17
N VAL A 4 -24.94 15.79 3.04
CA VAL A 4 -24.64 15.10 1.78
C VAL A 4 -25.50 15.77 0.72
N GLN A 5 -24.88 16.50 -0.19
CA GLN A 5 -25.64 17.34 -1.13
C GLN A 5 -26.53 16.46 -2.03
N GLU A 6 -26.08 15.26 -2.39
CA GLU A 6 -26.78 14.35 -3.31
C GLU A 6 -26.61 12.87 -2.91
N PRO A 7 -27.29 12.37 -1.86
CA PRO A 7 -27.15 10.99 -1.39
C PRO A 7 -27.69 9.95 -2.39
N ASP A 8 -28.56 10.39 -3.31
CA ASP A 8 -29.21 9.51 -4.28
C ASP A 8 -28.57 9.57 -5.67
N LEU A 9 -27.55 10.41 -5.90
CA LEU A 9 -26.92 10.60 -7.21
C LEU A 9 -27.95 10.93 -8.31
N VAL A 10 -28.80 11.92 -8.05
CA VAL A 10 -29.86 12.33 -8.98
C VAL A 10 -29.23 12.82 -10.30
N GLY A 11 -29.77 12.36 -11.43
CA GLY A 11 -29.23 12.69 -12.77
C GLY A 11 -28.14 11.74 -13.27
N VAL A 12 -27.59 10.87 -12.41
CA VAL A 12 -26.72 9.78 -12.85
C VAL A 12 -27.58 8.58 -13.26
N SER A 13 -27.37 8.10 -14.48
CA SER A 13 -28.05 6.92 -15.04
C SER A 13 -27.22 5.64 -14.95
N HIS A 14 -25.89 5.76 -15.09
CA HIS A 14 -24.95 4.65 -15.07
C HIS A 14 -23.77 5.01 -14.18
N LEU A 15 -23.38 4.10 -13.29
CA LEU A 15 -22.19 4.22 -12.47
C LEU A 15 -21.24 3.07 -12.80
N LEU A 16 -20.00 3.42 -13.14
CA LEU A 16 -18.93 2.48 -13.40
C LEU A 16 -17.94 2.59 -12.24
N VAL A 17 -17.71 1.48 -11.54
CA VAL A 17 -16.68 1.39 -10.49
C VAL A 17 -15.57 0.49 -11.03
N ASP A 18 -14.41 1.10 -11.26
CA ASP A 18 -13.24 0.41 -11.81
C ASP A 18 -12.34 -0.14 -10.71
N GLU A 19 -11.46 -1.08 -11.08
CA GLU A 19 -10.39 -1.64 -10.24
C GLU A 19 -10.85 -2.17 -8.86
N ILE A 20 -12.08 -2.69 -8.78
CA ILE A 20 -12.67 -3.18 -7.52
C ILE A 20 -11.85 -4.30 -6.84
N HIS A 21 -10.96 -4.95 -7.58
CA HIS A 21 -10.09 -6.00 -7.04
C HIS A 21 -8.96 -5.48 -6.16
N GLU A 22 -8.66 -4.18 -6.17
CA GLU A 22 -7.70 -3.60 -5.24
C GLU A 22 -8.19 -3.67 -3.79
N ARG A 23 -9.52 -3.75 -3.58
CA ARG A 23 -10.16 -3.90 -2.26
C ARG A 23 -9.63 -2.88 -1.24
N GLY A 24 -9.44 -1.65 -1.71
CA GLY A 24 -9.09 -0.52 -0.86
C GLY A 24 -10.25 -0.10 0.03
N MET A 25 -9.94 0.73 1.02
CA MET A 25 -10.91 1.14 2.05
C MET A 25 -12.12 1.87 1.46
N ASN A 26 -11.88 2.77 0.51
CA ASN A 26 -12.92 3.62 -0.09
C ASN A 26 -13.79 2.84 -1.07
N GLU A 27 -13.21 1.87 -1.78
CA GLU A 27 -13.89 1.00 -2.73
C GLU A 27 -14.88 0.11 -2.00
N ASP A 28 -14.44 -0.59 -0.93
CA ASP A 28 -15.33 -1.43 -0.11
C ASP A 28 -16.42 -0.58 0.57
N PHE A 29 -16.08 0.62 1.04
CA PHE A 29 -17.04 1.57 1.59
C PHE A 29 -18.11 1.98 0.56
N LEU A 30 -17.69 2.37 -0.64
CA LEU A 30 -18.56 2.76 -1.74
C LEU A 30 -19.48 1.60 -2.14
N ILE A 31 -18.95 0.38 -2.21
CA ILE A 31 -19.72 -0.81 -2.57
C ILE A 31 -20.89 -1.05 -1.60
N ILE A 32 -20.71 -0.83 -0.29
CA ILE A 32 -21.79 -0.94 0.70
C ILE A 32 -22.89 0.09 0.39
N ILE A 33 -22.50 1.35 0.16
CA ILE A 33 -23.45 2.43 -0.15
C ILE A 33 -24.24 2.10 -1.42
N LEU A 34 -23.55 1.65 -2.46
CA LEU A 34 -24.19 1.33 -3.74
C LEU A 34 -25.16 0.18 -3.62
N ARG A 35 -24.82 -0.87 -2.85
CA ARG A 35 -25.74 -1.98 -2.58
C ARG A 35 -27.03 -1.49 -1.89
N ASP A 36 -26.92 -0.57 -0.93
CA ASP A 36 -28.08 -0.01 -0.23
C ASP A 36 -28.82 1.07 -1.08
N LEU A 37 -28.18 1.64 -2.11
CA LEU A 37 -28.77 2.61 -3.04
C LEU A 37 -29.59 1.94 -4.16
N LEU A 38 -29.13 0.81 -4.70
CA LEU A 38 -29.78 0.14 -5.84
C LEU A 38 -31.28 -0.15 -5.64
N PRO A 39 -31.76 -0.64 -4.48
CA PRO A 39 -33.19 -0.84 -4.24
C PRO A 39 -34.01 0.47 -4.23
N ARG A 40 -33.35 1.60 -3.91
CA ARG A 40 -33.97 2.94 -3.87
C ARG A 40 -33.96 3.62 -5.23
N ARG A 41 -33.03 3.26 -6.11
CA ARG A 41 -32.84 3.77 -7.46
C ARG A 41 -32.90 2.63 -8.49
N PRO A 42 -34.09 2.05 -8.77
CA PRO A 42 -34.24 0.95 -9.72
C PRO A 42 -33.89 1.34 -11.17
N ASP A 43 -33.81 2.64 -11.46
CA ASP A 43 -33.39 3.22 -12.73
C ASP A 43 -31.86 3.26 -12.91
N LEU A 44 -31.09 3.24 -11.80
CA LEU A 44 -29.63 3.31 -11.83
C LEU A 44 -29.02 1.99 -12.29
N ARG A 45 -28.06 2.07 -13.21
CA ARG A 45 -27.27 0.92 -13.65
C ARG A 45 -25.89 0.96 -13.02
N LEU A 46 -25.50 -0.12 -12.35
CA LEU A 46 -24.16 -0.28 -11.77
C LEU A 46 -23.35 -1.28 -12.59
N VAL A 47 -22.14 -0.89 -12.96
CA VAL A 47 -21.13 -1.77 -13.59
C VAL A 47 -19.92 -1.80 -12.69
N LEU A 48 -19.53 -2.99 -12.26
CA LEU A 48 -18.31 -3.22 -11.48
C LEU A 48 -17.26 -3.83 -12.41
N MET A 49 -16.10 -3.21 -12.50
CA MET A 49 -15.01 -3.63 -13.39
C MET A 49 -13.81 -4.11 -12.56
N SER A 50 -13.23 -5.22 -12.99
CA SER A 50 -12.09 -5.87 -12.33
C SER A 50 -11.17 -6.48 -13.37
N ALA A 51 -9.86 -6.23 -13.26
CA ALA A 51 -8.85 -6.94 -14.03
C ALA A 51 -8.59 -8.38 -13.55
N THR A 52 -9.08 -8.79 -12.37
CA THR A 52 -8.81 -10.12 -11.79
C THR A 52 -10.09 -10.94 -11.55
N ILE A 53 -9.93 -12.26 -11.46
CA ILE A 53 -10.98 -13.28 -11.61
C ILE A 53 -11.93 -13.40 -10.39
N ASN A 54 -11.75 -12.67 -9.28
CA ASN A 54 -12.67 -12.81 -8.13
C ASN A 54 -14.04 -12.12 -8.33
N ALA A 55 -14.63 -12.25 -9.52
CA ALA A 55 -15.91 -11.65 -9.87
C ALA A 55 -17.08 -12.34 -9.17
N GLU A 56 -16.93 -13.62 -8.81
CA GLU A 56 -17.97 -14.41 -8.13
C GLU A 56 -18.29 -13.86 -6.74
N LEU A 57 -17.29 -13.32 -6.02
CA LEU A 57 -17.50 -12.69 -4.72
C LEU A 57 -18.44 -11.48 -4.84
N PHE A 58 -18.19 -10.61 -5.83
CA PHE A 58 -19.02 -9.43 -6.08
C PHE A 58 -20.40 -9.82 -6.61
N SER A 59 -20.47 -10.79 -7.53
CA SER A 59 -21.73 -11.30 -8.08
C SER A 59 -22.66 -11.79 -6.96
N LYS A 60 -22.16 -12.65 -6.06
CA LYS A 60 -22.92 -13.14 -4.90
C LYS A 60 -23.36 -12.00 -3.97
N TYR A 61 -22.46 -11.06 -3.70
CA TYR A 61 -22.75 -9.91 -2.83
C TYR A 61 -23.88 -9.02 -3.38
N PHE A 62 -24.02 -8.93 -4.70
CA PHE A 62 -25.08 -8.21 -5.39
C PHE A 62 -26.25 -9.12 -5.85
N GLY A 63 -26.43 -10.28 -5.22
CA GLY A 63 -27.58 -11.17 -5.48
C GLY A 63 -27.47 -11.95 -6.79
N ASP A 64 -26.31 -12.57 -7.01
CA ASP A 64 -25.97 -13.35 -8.22
C ASP A 64 -26.03 -12.51 -9.51
N ALA A 65 -25.51 -11.28 -9.44
CA ALA A 65 -25.44 -10.37 -10.57
C ALA A 65 -24.65 -10.99 -11.75
N PRO A 66 -25.05 -10.73 -13.01
CA PRO A 66 -24.43 -11.34 -14.18
C PRO A 66 -22.96 -10.92 -14.32
N ILE A 67 -22.11 -11.89 -14.63
CA ILE A 67 -20.68 -11.68 -14.88
C ILE A 67 -20.43 -11.76 -16.39
N MET A 68 -19.73 -10.76 -16.94
CA MET A 68 -19.27 -10.76 -18.32
C MET A 68 -17.74 -10.78 -18.34
N HIS A 69 -17.16 -11.81 -18.94
CA HIS A 69 -15.72 -11.92 -19.11
C HIS A 69 -15.30 -11.32 -20.46
N ILE A 70 -14.54 -10.23 -20.43
CA ILE A 70 -13.94 -9.63 -21.62
C ILE A 70 -12.52 -10.22 -21.76
N PRO A 71 -12.22 -10.99 -22.82
CA PRO A 71 -10.87 -11.49 -23.02
C PRO A 71 -9.90 -10.33 -23.23
N GLY A 72 -8.86 -10.26 -22.41
CA GLY A 72 -7.80 -9.27 -22.57
C GLY A 72 -6.93 -9.61 -23.77
N PHE A 73 -6.62 -8.60 -24.59
CA PHE A 73 -5.57 -8.70 -25.59
C PHE A 73 -4.25 -8.30 -24.94
N THR A 74 -3.43 -9.30 -24.59
CA THR A 74 -2.03 -9.08 -24.20
C THR A 74 -1.16 -9.99 -25.03
N PHE A 75 0.01 -9.49 -25.41
CA PHE A 75 1.04 -10.31 -26.02
C PHE A 75 1.58 -11.33 -24.99
N PRO A 76 2.08 -12.49 -25.45
CA PRO A 76 2.64 -13.48 -24.54
C PRO A 76 3.81 -12.87 -23.74
N VAL A 77 3.83 -13.13 -22.43
CA VAL A 77 4.91 -12.72 -21.55
C VAL A 77 5.57 -13.97 -20.97
N ALA A 78 6.85 -14.16 -21.26
CA ALA A 78 7.62 -15.23 -20.65
C ALA A 78 7.89 -14.93 -19.17
N GLU A 79 7.82 -15.93 -18.30
CA GLU A 79 8.08 -15.79 -16.88
C GLU A 79 9.35 -16.55 -16.52
N LEU A 80 10.27 -15.89 -15.82
CA LEU A 80 11.50 -16.46 -15.31
C LEU A 80 11.52 -16.27 -13.79
N PHE A 81 11.74 -17.34 -13.04
CA PHE A 81 11.88 -17.29 -11.58
C PHE A 81 13.35 -17.15 -11.18
N LEU A 82 13.61 -16.95 -9.88
CA LEU A 82 14.95 -16.68 -9.38
C LEU A 82 15.98 -17.71 -9.86
N GLU A 83 15.63 -19.00 -9.82
CA GLU A 83 16.45 -20.11 -10.30
C GLU A 83 16.86 -19.96 -11.77
N ASP A 84 15.94 -19.53 -12.64
CA ASP A 84 16.21 -19.28 -14.06
C ASP A 84 17.10 -18.05 -14.27
N ILE A 85 16.88 -17.02 -13.45
CA ILE A 85 17.63 -15.76 -13.52
C ILE A 85 19.07 -15.99 -13.09
N LEU A 86 19.28 -16.73 -12.00
CA LEU A 86 20.63 -17.08 -11.51
C LEU A 86 21.37 -17.94 -12.55
N GLU A 87 20.68 -18.89 -13.18
CA GLU A 87 21.25 -19.72 -14.23
C GLU A 87 21.61 -18.90 -15.48
N LYS A 88 20.76 -17.96 -15.91
CA LYS A 88 21.03 -17.12 -17.09
C LYS A 88 22.11 -16.07 -16.86
N THR A 89 22.09 -15.43 -15.69
CA THR A 89 23.02 -14.35 -15.35
C THR A 89 24.35 -14.86 -14.82
N GLN A 90 24.39 -16.12 -14.37
CA GLN A 90 25.51 -16.71 -13.62
C GLN A 90 25.90 -15.86 -12.39
N TYR A 91 24.94 -15.09 -11.88
CA TYR A 91 25.14 -14.22 -10.72
C TYR A 91 25.29 -15.05 -9.45
N LYS A 92 26.29 -14.70 -8.63
CA LYS A 92 26.55 -15.36 -7.35
C LYS A 92 26.07 -14.50 -6.20
N ILE A 93 25.03 -14.97 -5.50
CA ILE A 93 24.54 -14.31 -4.29
C ILE A 93 25.60 -14.47 -3.19
N LYS A 94 26.07 -13.35 -2.64
CA LYS A 94 26.98 -13.35 -1.51
C LYS A 94 26.17 -13.50 -0.23
N SER A 95 26.39 -14.58 0.51
CA SER A 95 25.71 -14.75 1.80
C SER A 95 26.16 -13.68 2.79
N GLU A 96 25.24 -13.13 3.59
CA GLU A 96 25.57 -12.19 4.67
C GLU A 96 26.42 -12.82 5.80
N ARG A 97 26.75 -14.12 5.72
CA ARG A 97 27.62 -14.80 6.69
C ARG A 97 29.04 -14.21 6.70
N ASP A 98 29.45 -13.52 5.63
CA ASP A 98 30.81 -12.98 5.47
C ASP A 98 30.99 -11.52 5.95
N ASN A 99 29.91 -10.76 6.23
CA ASN A 99 30.01 -9.30 6.43
C ASN A 99 29.76 -8.79 7.86
N PHE A 100 29.33 -9.62 8.83
CA PHE A 100 29.08 -9.16 10.20
C PHE A 100 29.78 -10.01 11.27
N GLN A 101 31.02 -9.64 11.63
CA GLN A 101 31.57 -9.90 12.96
C GLN A 101 30.97 -8.88 13.95
N GLY A 102 29.90 -9.24 14.66
CA GLY A 102 29.37 -8.36 15.71
C GLY A 102 28.13 -8.88 16.44
N ASN A 103 28.15 -8.78 17.77
CA ASN A 103 27.18 -9.28 18.75
C ASN A 103 25.74 -8.69 18.68
N SER A 104 25.36 -7.99 17.61
CA SER A 104 24.04 -7.35 17.48
C SER A 104 22.91 -8.30 17.05
N ARG A 105 23.22 -9.56 16.72
CA ARG A 105 22.27 -10.56 16.19
C ARG A 105 21.09 -10.87 17.11
N LYS A 106 21.25 -10.80 18.43
CA LYS A 106 20.19 -11.22 19.38
C LYS A 106 18.97 -10.29 19.43
N LYS A 107 19.06 -9.05 18.95
CA LYS A 107 17.96 -8.08 19.05
C LYS A 107 17.12 -7.92 17.77
N ARG A 108 17.63 -8.31 16.60
CA ARG A 108 16.92 -8.22 15.29
C ARG A 108 16.22 -9.51 14.87
N LEU A 109 16.73 -10.69 15.28
CA LEU A 109 16.06 -11.97 14.98
C LEU A 109 14.76 -12.19 15.77
N ALA A 110 14.51 -11.44 16.84
CA ALA A 110 13.33 -11.62 17.67
C ALA A 110 12.04 -11.05 17.03
N SER A 111 12.14 -10.18 16.02
CA SER A 111 10.97 -9.54 15.38
C SER A 111 10.52 -10.20 14.08
N VAL A 112 11.17 -11.29 13.64
CA VAL A 112 10.96 -11.92 12.32
C VAL A 112 10.39 -13.34 12.45
N LYS A 113 9.84 -13.70 13.61
CA LYS A 113 9.50 -15.10 13.92
C LYS A 113 8.24 -15.67 13.26
N ASN A 114 7.53 -14.90 12.41
CA ASN A 114 6.21 -15.29 11.89
C ASN A 114 6.01 -14.91 10.40
N ASP A 115 6.96 -15.19 9.49
CA ASP A 115 6.65 -15.15 8.05
C ASP A 115 6.51 -16.60 7.55
N PRO A 116 5.28 -17.11 7.33
CA PRO A 116 5.05 -18.49 6.90
C PRO A 116 5.81 -18.86 5.62
N LEU A 117 6.09 -17.88 4.74
CA LEU A 117 6.83 -18.13 3.50
C LEU A 117 8.32 -18.38 3.74
N ALA A 118 8.88 -17.85 4.83
CA ALA A 118 10.26 -18.13 5.21
C ALA A 118 10.44 -19.57 5.70
N ASP A 119 9.43 -20.12 6.35
CA ASP A 119 9.43 -21.52 6.79
C ASP A 119 9.31 -22.46 5.59
N VAL A 120 8.39 -22.15 4.65
CA VAL A 120 8.22 -22.93 3.40
C VAL A 120 9.54 -23.07 2.64
N PHE A 121 10.35 -22.01 2.54
CA PHE A 121 11.62 -22.09 1.81
C PHE A 121 12.71 -22.84 2.57
N GLN A 122 12.74 -22.75 3.90
CA GLN A 122 13.74 -23.43 4.72
C GLN A 122 13.60 -24.96 4.67
N ASP A 123 12.37 -25.45 4.46
CA ASP A 123 12.08 -26.88 4.40
C ASP A 123 12.40 -27.51 3.03
N VAL A 124 12.75 -26.71 2.01
CA VAL A 124 13.04 -27.21 0.66
C VAL A 124 14.46 -27.78 0.59
N ASP A 125 14.57 -29.04 0.17
CA ASP A 125 15.86 -29.61 -0.24
C ASP A 125 16.23 -29.09 -1.64
N ILE A 126 17.08 -28.06 -1.67
CA ILE A 126 17.50 -27.36 -2.89
C ILE A 126 18.17 -28.32 -3.90
N ASN A 127 18.91 -29.33 -3.42
CA ASN A 127 19.60 -30.25 -4.32
C ASN A 127 18.64 -31.22 -5.00
N LYS A 128 17.56 -31.60 -4.31
CA LYS A 128 16.51 -32.45 -4.86
C LYS A 128 15.59 -31.68 -5.80
N GLU A 129 15.11 -30.51 -5.38
CA GLU A 129 14.13 -29.72 -6.12
C GLU A 129 14.73 -29.06 -7.37
N TYR A 130 15.96 -28.53 -7.26
CA TYR A 130 16.65 -27.81 -8.33
C TYR A 130 17.81 -28.61 -8.94
N GLY A 131 17.73 -29.94 -8.92
CA GLY A 131 18.80 -30.82 -9.42
C GLY A 131 19.17 -30.61 -10.90
N ASN A 132 18.25 -30.07 -11.69
CA ASN A 132 18.46 -29.73 -13.11
C ASN A 132 19.28 -28.45 -13.32
N TYR A 133 19.47 -27.64 -12.28
CA TYR A 133 20.23 -26.39 -12.34
C TYR A 133 21.70 -26.61 -11.99
N SER A 134 22.55 -25.70 -12.45
CA SER A 134 23.99 -25.75 -12.17
C SER A 134 24.29 -25.67 -10.67
N ILE A 135 25.44 -26.20 -10.28
CA ILE A 135 25.90 -26.19 -8.88
C ILE A 135 26.01 -24.74 -8.35
N THR A 136 26.46 -23.81 -9.21
CA THR A 136 26.57 -22.38 -8.88
C THR A 136 25.22 -21.72 -8.63
N THR A 137 24.19 -22.09 -9.40
CA THR A 137 22.81 -21.63 -9.19
C THR A 137 22.27 -22.15 -7.86
N ARG A 138 22.44 -23.45 -7.58
CA ARG A 138 22.01 -24.06 -6.31
C ARG A 138 22.68 -23.43 -5.09
N GLN A 139 23.99 -23.18 -5.15
CA GLN A 139 24.72 -22.47 -4.10
C GLN A 139 24.20 -21.04 -3.89
N SER A 140 23.82 -20.35 -4.97
CA SER A 140 23.27 -19.01 -4.88
C SER A 140 21.84 -19.02 -4.31
N LEU A 141 21.03 -20.01 -4.66
CA LEU A 141 19.69 -20.24 -4.08
C LEU A 141 19.79 -20.53 -2.58
N GLU A 142 20.76 -21.34 -2.14
CA GLU A 142 21.03 -21.59 -0.71
C GLU A 142 21.44 -20.33 0.05
N ALA A 143 22.10 -19.38 -0.62
CA ALA A 143 22.53 -18.11 -0.05
C ALA A 143 21.46 -17.01 -0.12
N TRP A 144 20.34 -17.24 -0.83
CA TRP A 144 19.27 -16.26 -1.01
C TRP A 144 18.50 -16.03 0.30
N SER A 145 18.14 -14.77 0.55
CA SER A 145 17.41 -14.35 1.74
C SER A 145 15.94 -14.10 1.41
N VAL A 146 15.03 -14.77 2.13
CA VAL A 146 13.59 -14.52 2.01
C VAL A 146 13.23 -13.12 2.52
N THR A 147 13.95 -12.60 3.51
CA THR A 147 13.57 -11.36 4.20
C THR A 147 14.12 -10.11 3.54
N GLU A 148 15.36 -10.15 3.07
CA GLU A 148 16.09 -8.97 2.57
C GLU A 148 16.27 -9.02 1.04
N LEU A 149 16.05 -7.89 0.38
CA LEU A 149 16.19 -7.76 -1.07
C LEU A 149 17.65 -7.47 -1.45
N ASP A 150 18.30 -8.34 -2.22
CA ASP A 150 19.61 -8.07 -2.80
C ASP A 150 19.49 -7.10 -3.99
N LEU A 151 19.68 -5.80 -3.73
CA LEU A 151 19.69 -4.77 -4.78
C LEU A 151 20.77 -4.98 -5.83
N SER A 152 21.83 -5.73 -5.52
CA SER A 152 22.92 -6.02 -6.46
C SER A 152 22.50 -7.10 -7.46
N LEU A 153 21.63 -8.05 -7.05
CA LEU A 153 20.96 -8.97 -7.96
C LEU A 153 20.00 -8.22 -8.90
N VAL A 154 19.25 -7.23 -8.38
CA VAL A 154 18.39 -6.37 -9.21
C VAL A 154 19.22 -5.66 -10.28
N GLU A 155 20.31 -5.01 -9.87
CA GLU A 155 21.26 -4.33 -10.76
C GLU A 155 21.85 -5.28 -11.81
N GLY A 156 22.32 -6.46 -11.39
CA GLY A 156 22.87 -7.48 -12.29
C GLY A 156 21.84 -8.00 -13.30
N THR A 157 20.57 -8.09 -12.90
CA THR A 157 19.47 -8.46 -13.80
C THR A 157 19.19 -7.37 -14.83
N ILE A 158 19.19 -6.09 -14.41
CA ILE A 158 19.08 -4.95 -15.34
C ILE A 158 20.25 -4.98 -16.34
N GLU A 159 21.47 -5.19 -15.86
CA GLU A 159 22.67 -5.26 -16.70
C GLU A 159 22.61 -6.41 -17.70
N TYR A 160 22.11 -7.57 -17.29
CA TYR A 160 21.88 -8.72 -18.17
C TYR A 160 20.90 -8.37 -19.29
N ILE A 161 19.74 -7.79 -18.95
CA ILE A 161 18.71 -7.40 -19.91
C ILE A 161 19.27 -6.36 -20.89
N CYS A 162 20.01 -5.38 -20.40
CA CYS A 162 20.65 -4.35 -21.24
C CYS A 162 21.69 -4.90 -22.23
N ARG A 163 22.29 -6.05 -21.95
CA ARG A 163 23.32 -6.67 -22.82
C ARG A 163 22.79 -7.73 -23.77
N HIS A 164 21.81 -8.52 -23.34
CA HIS A 164 21.42 -9.75 -24.04
C HIS A 164 20.01 -9.70 -24.64
N GLU A 165 19.16 -8.80 -24.16
CA GLU A 165 17.77 -8.72 -24.58
C GLU A 165 17.55 -7.56 -25.58
N GLY A 166 16.55 -7.73 -26.45
CA GLY A 166 16.13 -6.76 -27.46
C GLY A 166 15.65 -5.41 -26.91
N GLU A 167 15.16 -4.54 -27.80
CA GLU A 167 14.66 -3.21 -27.42
C GLU A 167 13.42 -3.28 -26.51
N GLY A 168 13.26 -2.26 -25.67
CA GLY A 168 12.13 -2.15 -24.74
C GLY A 168 12.51 -1.50 -23.42
N ALA A 169 11.56 -0.82 -22.79
CA ALA A 169 11.75 -0.26 -21.46
C ALA A 169 11.72 -1.36 -20.38
N ILE A 170 12.47 -1.13 -19.31
CA ILE A 170 12.53 -1.99 -18.12
C ILE A 170 11.72 -1.34 -17.02
N LEU A 171 10.75 -2.05 -16.45
CA LEU A 171 10.00 -1.63 -15.26
C LEU A 171 10.40 -2.51 -14.07
N VAL A 172 10.91 -1.90 -13.01
CA VAL A 172 11.39 -2.60 -11.81
C VAL A 172 10.45 -2.30 -10.66
N PHE A 173 9.82 -3.33 -10.10
CA PHE A 173 9.00 -3.22 -8.90
C PHE A 173 9.84 -3.42 -7.64
N LEU A 174 9.97 -2.36 -6.85
CA LEU A 174 10.69 -2.30 -5.58
C LEU A 174 9.72 -2.06 -4.41
N THR A 175 10.16 -2.42 -3.20
CA THR A 175 9.35 -2.34 -1.98
C THR A 175 8.99 -0.90 -1.59
N GLY A 176 9.91 0.06 -1.77
CA GLY A 176 9.68 1.45 -1.38
C GLY A 176 10.78 2.41 -1.81
N TRP A 177 10.67 3.66 -1.35
CA TRP A 177 11.60 4.74 -1.71
C TRP A 177 13.06 4.51 -1.30
N ASP A 178 13.28 3.83 -0.18
CA ASP A 178 14.63 3.54 0.31
C ASP A 178 15.38 2.62 -0.66
N GLU A 179 14.74 1.56 -1.13
CA GLU A 179 15.26 0.67 -2.15
C GLU A 179 15.44 1.38 -3.50
N ILE A 180 14.48 2.21 -3.92
CA ILE A 180 14.57 3.01 -5.16
C ILE A 180 15.80 3.91 -5.12
N SER A 181 16.00 4.66 -4.02
CA SER A 181 17.12 5.60 -3.89
C SER A 181 18.47 4.88 -3.89
N LYS A 182 18.58 3.78 -3.13
CA LYS A 182 19.81 2.97 -3.07
C LYS A 182 20.14 2.35 -4.42
N LEU A 183 19.15 1.85 -5.16
CA LEU A 183 19.39 1.27 -6.49
C LEU A 183 19.77 2.36 -7.50
N LEU A 184 19.17 3.54 -7.42
CA LEU A 184 19.54 4.68 -8.29
C LEU A 184 21.01 5.07 -8.10
N ASP A 185 21.48 5.13 -6.85
CA ASP A 185 22.88 5.43 -6.54
C ASP A 185 23.83 4.31 -7.01
N LYS A 186 23.44 3.04 -6.86
CA LYS A 186 24.19 1.90 -7.41
C LYS A 186 24.31 1.98 -8.94
N ILE A 187 23.20 2.22 -9.64
CA ILE A 187 23.16 2.33 -11.10
C ILE A 187 24.07 3.48 -11.59
N LYS A 188 24.08 4.63 -10.91
CA LYS A 188 24.98 5.75 -11.23
C LYS A 188 26.46 5.37 -11.07
N GLY A 189 26.78 4.52 -10.10
CA GLY A 189 28.14 4.02 -9.86
C GLY A 189 28.56 2.87 -10.79
N ASN A 190 27.63 2.27 -11.54
CA ASN A 190 27.90 1.15 -12.44
C ASN A 190 28.56 1.64 -13.74
N ASN A 191 29.63 0.97 -14.17
CA ASN A 191 30.38 1.33 -15.38
C ASN A 191 29.55 1.27 -16.67
N LEU A 192 28.55 0.40 -16.74
CA LEU A 192 27.67 0.25 -17.89
C LEU A 192 26.42 1.12 -17.74
N LEU A 193 25.67 0.91 -16.66
CA LEU A 193 24.35 1.52 -16.48
C LEU A 193 24.42 3.02 -16.13
N GLY A 194 25.56 3.50 -15.61
CA GLY A 194 25.77 4.91 -15.28
C GLY A 194 25.91 5.83 -16.50
N ASN A 195 25.96 5.28 -17.72
CA ASN A 195 26.06 6.08 -18.94
C ASN A 195 24.73 6.76 -19.29
N SER A 196 24.59 8.03 -18.91
CA SER A 196 23.40 8.85 -19.17
C SER A 196 23.08 9.08 -20.65
N ASN A 197 24.00 8.79 -21.57
CA ASN A 197 23.73 8.87 -23.02
C ASN A 197 23.07 7.60 -23.56
N LYS A 198 23.05 6.51 -22.78
CA LYS A 198 22.46 5.21 -23.18
C LYS A 198 21.29 4.79 -22.31
N PHE A 199 21.20 5.28 -21.07
CA PHE A 199 20.17 4.86 -20.13
C PHE A 199 19.45 6.06 -19.52
N LEU A 200 18.12 6.03 -19.58
CA LEU A 200 17.24 6.98 -18.90
C LEU A 200 16.63 6.29 -17.68
N VAL A 201 17.11 6.61 -16.49
CA VAL A 201 16.68 5.97 -15.23
C VAL A 201 15.74 6.90 -14.47
N LEU A 202 14.49 6.48 -14.30
CA LEU A 202 13.42 7.29 -13.72
C LEU A 202 12.86 6.64 -12.44
N PRO A 203 12.94 7.30 -11.28
CA PRO A 203 12.26 6.84 -10.08
C PRO A 203 10.75 7.17 -10.15
N LEU A 204 9.93 6.27 -9.62
CA LEU A 204 8.47 6.41 -9.55
C LEU A 204 7.95 5.97 -8.17
N HIS A 205 7.36 6.90 -7.44
CA HIS A 205 6.78 6.65 -6.12
C HIS A 205 5.54 7.53 -5.91
N GLY A 206 4.54 7.02 -5.17
CA GLY A 206 3.25 7.71 -5.00
C GLY A 206 3.32 9.06 -4.28
N SER A 207 4.36 9.31 -3.48
CA SER A 207 4.60 10.60 -2.84
C SER A 207 5.37 11.61 -3.71
N MET A 208 5.74 11.24 -4.94
CA MET A 208 6.47 12.15 -5.83
C MET A 208 5.54 13.22 -6.44
N PRO A 209 6.04 14.44 -6.70
CA PRO A 209 5.27 15.46 -7.41
C PRO A 209 4.81 14.98 -8.79
N THR A 210 3.58 15.33 -9.17
CA THR A 210 2.95 14.92 -10.43
C THR A 210 3.75 15.34 -11.68
N VAL A 211 4.51 16.44 -11.60
CA VAL A 211 5.36 16.89 -12.72
C VAL A 211 6.42 15.85 -13.07
N ASN A 212 7.08 15.25 -12.08
CA ASN A 212 8.11 14.24 -12.29
C ASN A 212 7.54 12.91 -12.78
N GLN A 213 6.23 12.68 -12.59
CA GLN A 213 5.56 11.49 -13.10
C GLN A 213 5.27 11.59 -14.61
N ARG A 214 5.22 12.80 -15.19
CA ARG A 214 4.91 12.99 -16.62
C ARG A 214 5.99 12.44 -17.54
N GLU A 215 7.26 12.63 -17.17
CA GLU A 215 8.42 12.18 -17.95
C GLU A 215 8.44 10.65 -18.16
N ILE A 216 7.71 9.90 -17.32
CA ILE A 216 7.65 8.43 -17.38
C ILE A 216 6.83 7.95 -18.58
N PHE A 217 5.83 8.73 -19.01
CA PHE A 217 4.97 8.39 -20.14
C PHE A 217 5.65 8.63 -21.49
N ASP A 218 6.65 9.52 -21.52
CA ASP A 218 7.39 9.78 -22.75
C ASP A 218 8.29 8.59 -23.11
N ARG A 219 8.39 8.31 -24.41
CA ARG A 219 9.32 7.29 -24.92
C ARG A 219 10.76 7.78 -24.79
N ALA A 220 11.67 6.84 -24.54
CA ALA A 220 13.10 7.16 -24.51
C ALA A 220 13.55 7.75 -25.86
N PRO A 221 14.51 8.70 -25.87
CA PRO A 221 15.17 9.13 -27.09
C PRO A 221 15.82 7.95 -27.84
N ALA A 222 16.04 8.11 -29.14
CA ALA A 222 16.69 7.08 -29.96
C ALA A 222 18.07 6.71 -29.38
N ASN A 223 18.38 5.40 -29.37
CA ASN A 223 19.59 4.81 -28.78
C ASN A 223 19.67 4.87 -27.25
N MET A 224 18.59 5.24 -26.55
CA MET A 224 18.49 5.16 -25.10
C MET A 224 17.49 4.10 -24.67
N ARG A 225 17.82 3.37 -23.59
CA ARG A 225 16.88 2.47 -22.93
C ARG A 225 16.32 3.14 -21.67
N LYS A 226 14.99 3.16 -21.55
CA LYS A 226 14.29 3.63 -20.34
C LYS A 226 14.25 2.53 -19.28
N ILE A 227 14.58 2.91 -18.05
CA ILE A 227 14.55 2.06 -16.86
C ILE A 227 13.74 2.79 -15.79
N VAL A 228 12.59 2.25 -15.43
CA VAL A 228 11.68 2.84 -14.44
C VAL A 228 11.77 2.05 -13.15
N LEU A 229 12.13 2.71 -12.06
CA LEU A 229 12.21 2.13 -10.71
C LEU A 229 10.98 2.52 -9.92
N ALA A 230 10.02 1.61 -9.76
CA ALA A 230 8.69 1.90 -9.27
C ALA A 230 8.31 1.09 -8.02
N THR A 231 7.38 1.62 -7.23
CA THR A 231 6.60 0.80 -6.29
C THR A 231 5.36 0.21 -6.97
N ASN A 232 4.45 -0.36 -6.18
CA ASN A 232 3.14 -0.84 -6.63
C ASN A 232 2.25 0.23 -7.32
N ILE A 233 2.62 1.52 -7.33
CA ILE A 233 1.91 2.54 -8.13
C ILE A 233 1.88 2.22 -9.64
N ALA A 234 2.90 1.51 -10.15
CA ALA A 234 2.94 1.08 -11.54
C ALA A 234 2.18 -0.23 -11.80
N GLU A 235 1.62 -0.86 -10.76
CA GLU A 235 0.90 -2.13 -10.83
C GLU A 235 -0.49 -1.96 -11.42
N SER A 236 -1.18 -0.87 -11.07
CA SER A 236 -2.52 -0.51 -11.53
C SER A 236 -2.57 0.91 -12.10
N SER A 237 -2.25 1.90 -11.26
CA SER A 237 -2.57 3.32 -11.45
C SER A 237 -1.85 4.01 -12.62
N ILE A 238 -0.78 3.42 -13.15
CA ILE A 238 0.05 4.02 -14.20
C ILE A 238 0.31 3.03 -15.33
N THR A 239 0.11 3.48 -16.56
CA THR A 239 0.29 2.73 -17.79
C THR A 239 1.51 3.25 -18.55
N ILE A 240 2.55 2.44 -18.68
CA ILE A 240 3.77 2.78 -19.43
C ILE A 240 3.82 1.89 -20.66
N ASP A 241 3.61 2.48 -21.83
CA ASP A 241 3.30 1.70 -23.04
C ASP A 241 4.51 0.99 -23.65
N ASP A 242 5.72 1.49 -23.46
CA ASP A 242 6.95 0.95 -24.06
C ASP A 242 7.67 -0.09 -23.17
N VAL A 243 7.02 -0.56 -22.10
CA VAL A 243 7.56 -1.61 -21.22
C VAL A 243 7.47 -2.98 -21.90
N VAL A 244 8.62 -3.66 -21.94
CA VAL A 244 8.78 -5.02 -22.50
C VAL A 244 9.37 -5.97 -21.46
N TYR A 245 10.15 -5.42 -20.52
CA TYR A 245 10.82 -6.18 -19.47
C TYR A 245 10.33 -5.71 -18.11
N VAL A 246 9.82 -6.65 -17.30
CA VAL A 246 9.43 -6.38 -15.92
C VAL A 246 10.36 -7.14 -15.00
N ILE A 247 10.90 -6.47 -13.98
CA ILE A 247 11.63 -7.09 -12.87
C ILE A 247 10.76 -6.96 -11.63
N ASP A 248 10.29 -8.09 -11.10
CA ASP A 248 9.42 -8.14 -9.93
C ASP A 248 10.18 -8.67 -8.70
N CYS A 249 10.38 -7.80 -7.71
CA CYS A 249 11.01 -8.19 -6.44
C CYS A 249 10.06 -8.93 -5.48
N GLY A 250 8.75 -9.02 -5.79
CA GLY A 250 7.78 -9.83 -5.05
C GLY A 250 7.29 -9.23 -3.74
N LYS A 251 7.73 -8.01 -3.38
CA LYS A 251 7.31 -7.33 -2.15
C LYS A 251 6.67 -5.97 -2.44
N ALA A 252 5.83 -5.54 -1.52
CA ALA A 252 5.28 -4.19 -1.43
C ALA A 252 5.18 -3.78 0.04
N LYS A 253 5.12 -2.48 0.32
CA LYS A 253 4.78 -2.01 1.67
C LYS A 253 3.28 -2.09 1.88
N GLU A 254 2.89 -2.73 2.97
CA GLU A 254 1.50 -2.88 3.37
C GLU A 254 1.29 -2.40 4.79
N THR A 255 0.18 -1.72 4.99
CA THR A 255 -0.29 -1.40 6.34
C THR A 255 -0.86 -2.66 6.96
N SER A 256 -0.37 -2.98 8.16
CA SER A 256 -0.86 -4.03 9.04
C SER A 256 -1.32 -3.41 10.36
N TYR A 257 -2.38 -3.96 10.94
CA TYR A 257 -2.96 -3.49 12.18
C TYR A 257 -3.09 -4.64 13.19
N ASP A 258 -2.48 -4.46 14.35
CA ASP A 258 -2.64 -5.34 15.50
C ASP A 258 -3.69 -4.74 16.44
N ALA A 259 -4.88 -5.35 16.45
CA ALA A 259 -5.99 -4.91 17.26
C ALA A 259 -5.77 -5.12 18.78
N LEU A 260 -4.95 -6.09 19.19
CA LEU A 260 -4.66 -6.34 20.60
C LEU A 260 -3.74 -5.25 21.16
N ASN A 261 -2.71 -4.90 20.39
CA ASN A 261 -1.74 -3.88 20.78
C ASN A 261 -2.14 -2.45 20.35
N LYS A 262 -3.23 -2.30 19.57
CA LYS A 262 -3.68 -1.04 18.95
C LYS A 262 -2.58 -0.35 18.11
N LEU A 263 -1.71 -1.14 17.47
CA LEU A 263 -0.56 -0.65 16.70
C LEU A 263 -0.77 -0.86 15.21
N ALA A 264 -0.53 0.21 14.44
CA ALA A 264 -0.49 0.18 12.99
C ALA A 264 0.96 0.29 12.52
N CYS A 265 1.38 -0.60 11.63
CA CYS A 265 2.73 -0.65 11.11
C CYS A 265 2.68 -0.73 9.58
N LEU A 266 3.55 0.02 8.90
CA LEU A 266 3.78 -0.11 7.47
C LEU A 266 4.99 -1.02 7.26
N LEU A 267 4.77 -2.26 6.85
CA LEU A 267 5.81 -3.29 6.76
C LEU A 267 5.94 -3.80 5.32
N PRO A 268 7.15 -4.18 4.89
CA PRO A 268 7.31 -4.99 3.69
C PRO A 268 6.54 -6.31 3.83
N SER A 269 5.75 -6.66 2.83
CA SER A 269 5.01 -7.92 2.77
C SER A 269 5.11 -8.50 1.36
N TRP A 270 5.02 -9.83 1.28
CA TRP A 270 4.93 -10.53 0.01
C TRP A 270 3.62 -10.20 -0.70
N ILE A 271 3.70 -9.98 -2.01
CA ILE A 271 2.52 -9.69 -2.82
C ILE A 271 1.66 -10.94 -3.04
N SER A 272 0.44 -10.73 -3.52
CA SER A 272 -0.43 -11.82 -3.94
C SER A 272 -0.06 -12.35 -5.34
N LYS A 273 -0.51 -13.56 -5.68
CA LYS A 273 -0.43 -14.10 -7.06
C LYS A 273 -1.17 -13.20 -8.06
N ALA A 274 -2.29 -12.60 -7.66
CA ALA A 274 -3.01 -11.64 -8.49
C ALA A 274 -2.16 -10.40 -8.81
N SER A 275 -1.49 -9.82 -7.80
CA SER A 275 -0.55 -8.71 -7.97
C SER A 275 0.63 -9.08 -8.86
N ALA A 276 1.24 -10.24 -8.60
CA ALA A 276 2.29 -10.83 -9.43
C ALA A 276 1.86 -11.00 -10.90
N HIS A 277 0.59 -11.36 -11.15
CA HIS A 277 0.04 -11.48 -12.50
C HIS A 277 -0.16 -10.11 -13.17
N GLN A 278 -0.60 -9.09 -12.42
CA GLN A 278 -0.74 -7.72 -12.94
C GLN A 278 0.61 -7.12 -13.31
N ARG A 279 1.63 -7.29 -12.46
CA ARG A 279 3.01 -6.87 -12.74
C ARG A 279 3.53 -7.50 -14.03
N ARG A 280 3.36 -8.82 -14.20
CA ARG A 280 3.67 -9.55 -15.44
C ARG A 280 2.96 -8.94 -16.65
N GLY A 281 1.67 -8.59 -16.50
CA GLY A 281 0.86 -7.97 -17.55
C GLY A 281 1.39 -6.63 -18.07
N ARG A 282 2.24 -5.93 -17.30
CA ARG A 282 2.86 -4.66 -17.73
C ARG A 282 3.88 -4.84 -18.87
N ALA A 283 4.46 -6.03 -19.03
CA ALA A 283 5.40 -6.35 -20.10
C ALA A 283 4.73 -6.75 -21.43
N GLY A 284 3.44 -7.10 -21.43
CA GLY A 284 2.75 -7.72 -22.57
C GLY A 284 1.82 -6.79 -23.34
N ARG A 285 2.01 -5.46 -23.25
CA ARG A 285 1.04 -4.49 -23.78
C ARG A 285 1.17 -4.24 -25.28
N VAL A 286 2.40 -3.98 -25.73
CA VAL A 286 2.68 -3.56 -27.12
C VAL A 286 3.34 -4.64 -27.97
N GLN A 287 4.03 -5.59 -27.32
CA GLN A 287 4.72 -6.71 -27.97
C GLN A 287 4.99 -7.82 -26.96
N PRO A 288 5.47 -9.01 -27.37
CA PRO A 288 5.89 -10.06 -26.45
C PRO A 288 6.93 -9.55 -25.46
N GLY A 289 6.78 -9.91 -24.19
CA GLY A 289 7.63 -9.39 -23.11
C GLY A 289 8.20 -10.49 -22.21
N VAL A 290 8.98 -10.08 -21.21
CA VAL A 290 9.56 -10.99 -20.22
C VAL A 290 9.40 -10.42 -18.81
N CYS A 291 8.96 -11.27 -17.89
CA CYS A 291 8.84 -10.96 -16.46
C CYS A 291 9.87 -11.78 -15.66
N TYR A 292 10.83 -11.08 -15.05
CA TYR A 292 11.89 -11.62 -14.20
C TYR A 292 11.45 -11.51 -12.74
N ARG A 293 11.07 -12.61 -12.11
CA ARG A 293 10.67 -12.68 -10.70
C ARG A 293 11.88 -13.00 -9.83
N LEU A 294 12.31 -12.06 -8.99
CA LEU A 294 13.49 -12.20 -8.13
C LEU A 294 13.23 -12.99 -6.84
N TYR A 295 12.35 -13.98 -6.94
CA TYR A 295 12.00 -14.91 -5.88
C TYR A 295 11.76 -16.31 -6.49
N PRO A 296 12.06 -17.38 -5.74
CA PRO A 296 11.89 -18.75 -6.21
C PRO A 296 10.44 -19.08 -6.58
N LYS A 297 10.25 -20.03 -7.50
CA LYS A 297 8.91 -20.52 -7.85
C LYS A 297 8.15 -21.10 -6.66
N VAL A 298 8.83 -21.80 -5.76
CA VAL A 298 8.19 -22.34 -4.53
C VAL A 298 7.60 -21.23 -3.64
N ILE A 299 8.24 -20.06 -3.57
CA ILE A 299 7.71 -18.90 -2.83
C ILE A 299 6.47 -18.37 -3.53
N HIS A 300 6.53 -18.19 -4.85
CA HIS A 300 5.38 -17.76 -5.65
C HIS A 300 4.17 -18.68 -5.45
N ASP A 301 4.39 -19.99 -5.47
CA ASP A 301 3.32 -20.97 -5.37
C ASP A 301 2.69 -21.00 -3.96
N ALA A 302 3.44 -20.57 -2.94
CA ALA A 302 2.94 -20.39 -1.57
C ALA A 302 2.31 -19.00 -1.30
N MET A 303 2.46 -18.02 -2.20
CA MET A 303 1.81 -16.71 -2.06
C MET A 303 0.28 -16.82 -2.06
N PRO A 304 -0.43 -15.94 -1.32
CA PRO A 304 -1.89 -15.92 -1.33
C PRO A 304 -2.41 -15.55 -2.72
N GLN A 305 -3.57 -16.09 -3.10
CA GLN A 305 -4.16 -15.82 -4.41
C GLN A 305 -4.51 -14.33 -4.59
N PHE A 306 -5.06 -13.70 -3.55
CA PHE A 306 -5.45 -12.29 -3.52
C PHE A 306 -4.92 -11.63 -2.26
N GLN A 307 -4.67 -10.32 -2.34
CA GLN A 307 -4.28 -9.54 -1.18
C GLN A 307 -5.45 -9.43 -0.19
N LEU A 308 -5.14 -9.34 1.10
CA LEU A 308 -6.15 -9.11 2.12
C LEU A 308 -6.71 -7.68 1.96
N PRO A 309 -8.05 -7.49 1.91
CA PRO A 309 -8.68 -6.18 1.81
C PRO A 309 -8.19 -5.20 2.87
N GLU A 310 -8.07 -3.92 2.49
CA GLU A 310 -7.53 -2.88 3.37
C GLU A 310 -8.36 -2.70 4.66
N ILE A 311 -9.68 -2.84 4.55
CA ILE A 311 -10.63 -2.80 5.67
C ILE A 311 -10.34 -3.85 6.76
N LEU A 312 -9.66 -4.95 6.42
CA LEU A 312 -9.36 -6.03 7.36
C LEU A 312 -8.00 -5.89 8.06
N ARG A 313 -7.14 -4.98 7.58
CA ARG A 313 -5.73 -4.91 8.00
C ARG A 313 -5.24 -3.51 8.36
N THR A 314 -6.13 -2.52 8.37
CA THR A 314 -5.77 -1.13 8.66
C THR A 314 -6.68 -0.53 9.74
N PRO A 315 -6.21 0.52 10.44
CA PRO A 315 -7.04 1.22 11.42
C PRO A 315 -8.27 1.88 10.80
N LEU A 316 -9.43 1.74 11.45
CA LEU A 316 -10.72 2.13 10.87
C LEU A 316 -11.20 3.55 11.24
N GLN A 317 -10.41 4.36 11.94
CA GLN A 317 -10.91 5.63 12.51
C GLN A 317 -11.41 6.61 11.45
N GLU A 318 -10.69 6.73 10.34
CA GLU A 318 -11.06 7.61 9.23
C GLU A 318 -12.36 7.14 8.56
N LEU A 319 -12.52 5.83 8.40
CA LEU A 319 -13.76 5.24 7.89
C LEU A 319 -14.94 5.46 8.85
N CYS A 320 -14.73 5.26 10.15
CA CYS A 320 -15.75 5.52 11.18
C CYS A 320 -16.23 6.98 11.15
N LEU A 321 -15.31 7.95 11.02
CA LEU A 321 -15.66 9.36 10.87
C LEU A 321 -16.46 9.62 9.59
N THR A 322 -16.06 8.99 8.48
CA THR A 322 -16.76 9.13 7.20
C THR A 322 -18.19 8.59 7.29
N ILE A 323 -18.39 7.42 7.89
CA ILE A 323 -19.71 6.81 8.12
C ILE A 323 -20.61 7.76 8.93
N LYS A 324 -20.10 8.33 10.02
CA LYS A 324 -20.86 9.24 10.88
C LYS A 324 -21.13 10.59 10.24
N SER A 325 -20.17 11.14 9.50
CA SER A 325 -20.35 12.39 8.75
C SER A 325 -21.44 12.26 7.69
N LEU A 326 -21.52 11.11 7.04
CA LEU A 326 -22.55 10.81 6.03
C LEU A 326 -23.87 10.31 6.64
N GLN A 327 -23.98 10.27 7.98
CA GLN A 327 -25.19 9.87 8.73
C GLN A 327 -25.69 8.46 8.35
N LEU A 328 -24.78 7.53 8.09
CA LEU A 328 -25.10 6.16 7.66
C LEU A 328 -25.46 5.23 8.82
N GLY A 329 -25.75 5.79 10.00
CA GLY A 329 -26.17 5.08 11.20
C GLY A 329 -25.01 4.62 12.10
N ALA A 330 -25.23 3.52 12.81
CA ALA A 330 -24.23 2.93 13.71
C ALA A 330 -23.07 2.31 12.91
N VAL A 331 -21.84 2.63 13.32
CA VAL A 331 -20.62 2.23 12.61
C VAL A 331 -20.52 0.70 12.48
N ALA A 332 -20.72 -0.02 13.58
CA ALA A 332 -20.63 -1.49 13.58
C ALA A 332 -21.67 -2.13 12.65
N SER A 333 -22.93 -1.66 12.67
CA SER A 333 -23.99 -2.16 11.81
C SER A 333 -23.73 -1.85 10.33
N PHE A 334 -23.12 -0.70 10.03
CA PHE A 334 -22.73 -0.35 8.68
C PHE A 334 -21.58 -1.24 8.18
N LEU A 335 -20.51 -1.39 8.96
CA LEU A 335 -19.35 -2.20 8.55
C LEU A 335 -19.67 -3.69 8.44
N ALA A 336 -20.63 -4.20 9.21
CA ALA A 336 -21.11 -5.57 9.09
C ALA A 336 -21.74 -5.89 7.72
N LYS A 337 -22.09 -4.86 6.94
CA LYS A 337 -22.62 -4.99 5.59
C LYS A 337 -21.55 -5.17 4.52
N SER A 338 -20.26 -4.97 4.80
CA SER A 338 -19.20 -5.06 3.80
C SER A 338 -19.11 -6.45 3.16
N LEU A 339 -18.41 -6.57 2.03
CA LEU A 339 -18.16 -7.86 1.38
C LEU A 339 -17.52 -8.85 2.37
N GLN A 340 -16.58 -8.36 3.15
CA GLN A 340 -15.89 -9.09 4.21
C GLN A 340 -15.80 -8.17 5.43
N PRO A 341 -16.61 -8.40 6.48
CA PRO A 341 -16.64 -7.55 7.67
C PRO A 341 -15.31 -7.54 8.42
N PRO A 342 -14.86 -6.36 8.90
CA PRO A 342 -13.68 -6.27 9.78
C PRO A 342 -13.94 -6.92 11.14
N ASP A 343 -12.84 -7.23 11.82
CA ASP A 343 -12.89 -7.75 13.19
C ASP A 343 -13.60 -6.76 14.14
N PRO A 344 -14.57 -7.21 14.96
CA PRO A 344 -15.33 -6.33 15.84
C PRO A 344 -14.49 -5.58 16.89
N LEU A 345 -13.37 -6.17 17.35
CA LEU A 345 -12.47 -5.50 18.29
C LEU A 345 -11.77 -4.33 17.59
N SER A 346 -11.38 -4.47 16.32
CA SER A 346 -10.82 -3.39 15.52
C SER A 346 -11.80 -2.21 15.36
N VAL A 347 -13.08 -2.49 15.13
CA VAL A 347 -14.13 -1.47 15.06
C VAL A 347 -14.31 -0.77 16.41
N LYS A 348 -14.39 -1.54 17.51
CA LYS A 348 -14.52 -1.01 18.87
C LYS A 348 -13.34 -0.11 19.23
N ASN A 349 -12.11 -0.53 18.95
CA ASN A 349 -10.90 0.24 19.17
C ASN A 349 -10.91 1.58 18.41
N ALA A 350 -11.40 1.58 17.17
CA ALA A 350 -11.51 2.79 16.38
C ALA A 350 -12.51 3.78 16.98
N ILE A 351 -13.69 3.31 17.40
CA ILE A 351 -14.72 4.14 18.06
C ILE A 351 -14.20 4.69 19.39
N GLU A 352 -13.58 3.85 20.23
CA GLU A 352 -13.00 4.25 21.52
C GLU A 352 -11.93 5.34 21.33
N LEU A 353 -11.06 5.20 20.32
CA LEU A 353 -10.07 6.23 20.02
C LEU A 353 -10.73 7.55 19.60
N LEU A 354 -11.77 7.51 18.77
CA LEU A 354 -12.50 8.70 18.34
C LEU A 354 -13.24 9.41 19.49
N LYS A 355 -13.80 8.66 20.43
CA LYS A 355 -14.35 9.21 21.69
C LYS A 355 -13.26 9.85 22.53
N THR A 356 -12.13 9.17 22.69
CA THR A 356 -10.98 9.65 23.48
C THR A 356 -10.43 10.98 22.95
N ILE A 357 -10.35 11.17 21.63
CA ILE A 357 -9.88 12.43 21.04
C ILE A 357 -10.98 13.50 20.95
N GLY A 358 -12.19 13.22 21.42
CA GLY A 358 -13.34 14.13 21.39
C GLY A 358 -13.96 14.34 20.00
N ALA A 359 -13.69 13.45 19.04
CA ALA A 359 -14.30 13.51 17.70
C ALA A 359 -15.72 12.92 17.69
N LEU A 360 -15.98 11.93 18.54
CA LEU A 360 -17.29 11.39 18.83
C LEU A 360 -17.65 11.64 20.29
N ASP A 361 -18.93 11.77 20.61
CA ASP A 361 -19.42 11.76 21.98
C ASP A 361 -19.69 10.34 22.49
N ASP A 362 -20.18 10.23 23.73
CA ASP A 362 -20.48 8.93 24.36
C ASP A 362 -21.59 8.15 23.64
N LEU A 363 -22.49 8.85 22.94
CA LEU A 363 -23.57 8.31 22.12
C LEU A 363 -23.10 7.93 20.71
N GLU A 364 -21.80 8.07 20.41
CA GLU A 364 -21.19 7.87 19.10
C GLU A 364 -21.64 8.90 18.05
N GLU A 365 -22.12 10.06 18.46
CA GLU A 365 -22.50 11.13 17.55
C GLU A 365 -21.33 12.09 17.29
N LEU A 366 -21.33 12.67 16.09
CA LEU A 366 -20.21 13.49 15.62
C LEU A 366 -20.19 14.83 16.38
N THR A 367 -19.06 15.13 17.02
CA THR A 367 -18.89 16.42 17.69
C THR A 367 -18.53 17.52 16.68
N TYR A 368 -18.54 18.78 17.13
CA TYR A 368 -18.00 19.88 16.33
C TYR A 368 -16.54 19.63 15.90
N LEU A 369 -15.72 19.07 16.80
CA LEU A 369 -14.34 18.72 16.53
C LEU A 369 -14.24 17.59 15.48
N GLY A 370 -15.06 16.55 15.61
CA GLY A 370 -15.12 15.46 14.63
C GLY A 370 -15.51 15.95 13.24
N THR A 371 -16.44 16.91 13.16
CA THR A 371 -16.81 17.55 11.89
C THR A 371 -15.62 18.25 11.22
N LYS A 372 -14.74 18.89 12.03
CA LYS A 372 -13.53 19.53 11.51
C LYS A 372 -12.47 18.53 11.06
N PHE A 373 -12.35 17.40 11.74
CA PHE A 373 -11.46 16.30 11.31
C PHE A 373 -11.86 15.71 9.98
N TYR A 374 -13.17 15.53 9.76
CA TYR A 374 -13.68 15.08 8.47
C TYR A 374 -13.35 16.07 7.34
N CYS A 375 -13.56 17.38 7.56
CA CYS A 375 -13.26 18.41 6.56
C CYS A 375 -11.77 18.53 6.20
N HIS A 376 -10.87 18.01 7.04
CA HIS A 376 -9.42 18.05 6.79
C HIS A 376 -8.81 16.71 7.21
N PRO A 377 -8.88 15.67 6.35
CA PRO A 377 -8.42 14.32 6.65
C PRO A 377 -6.96 14.27 7.14
N SER A 378 -6.13 15.21 6.69
CA SER A 378 -4.73 15.38 7.11
C SER A 378 -4.55 15.68 8.60
N ILE A 379 -5.60 16.11 9.31
CA ILE A 379 -5.55 16.51 10.73
C ILE A 379 -5.59 15.29 11.67
N VAL A 380 -6.21 14.17 11.27
CA VAL A 380 -6.37 12.98 12.14
C VAL A 380 -5.01 12.38 12.56
N PRO A 381 -4.02 12.20 11.67
CA PRO A 381 -2.68 11.79 12.06
C PRO A 381 -1.93 12.84 12.91
N LEU A 382 -2.14 14.13 12.63
CA LEU A 382 -1.52 15.24 13.38
C LEU A 382 -2.04 15.35 14.81
N LEU A 383 -3.30 15.01 15.06
CA LEU A 383 -3.86 15.07 16.41
C LEU A 383 -3.33 13.96 17.32
N LYS A 384 -2.97 12.79 16.78
CA LYS A 384 -2.18 11.79 17.55
C LYS A 384 -0.90 12.43 18.08
N PHE A 385 -0.25 13.30 17.30
CA PHE A 385 0.94 14.03 17.72
C PHE A 385 0.61 15.09 18.78
N TYR A 386 -0.43 15.91 18.55
CA TYR A 386 -0.82 16.98 19.48
C TYR A 386 -1.38 16.48 20.82
N CYS A 387 -2.23 15.44 20.84
CA CYS A 387 -2.73 14.84 22.09
C CYS A 387 -1.59 14.23 22.90
N THR A 388 -0.62 13.57 22.25
CA THR A 388 0.58 13.06 22.94
C THR A 388 1.41 14.21 23.53
N CYS A 389 1.56 15.33 22.80
CA CYS A 389 2.26 16.51 23.30
C CYS A 389 1.51 17.29 24.39
N PHE A 390 0.17 17.31 24.39
CA PHE A 390 -0.63 17.99 25.41
C PHE A 390 -0.67 17.19 26.72
N TYR A 391 -0.68 15.85 26.65
CA TYR A 391 -0.55 14.99 27.83
C TYR A 391 0.86 15.02 28.44
N LEU A 392 1.90 15.29 27.65
CA LEU A 392 3.28 15.53 28.15
C LEU A 392 3.47 16.88 28.86
N LEU A 393 2.48 17.79 28.80
CA LEU A 393 2.49 19.06 29.54
C LEU A 393 1.78 18.98 30.90
N LEU A 394 1.21 17.81 31.26
CA LEU A 394 0.76 17.53 32.62
C LEU A 394 1.92 16.89 33.40
N PRO A 395 2.35 17.42 34.58
CA PRO A 395 3.64 17.07 35.19
C PRO A 395 3.80 15.64 35.72
N ASN A 396 2.88 14.72 35.48
CA ASN A 396 2.89 13.42 36.15
C ASN A 396 2.35 12.29 35.25
N PHE A 397 3.07 11.88 34.20
CA PHE A 397 2.94 10.52 33.65
C PHE A 397 4.16 10.21 32.76
N ASP A 398 5.04 9.34 33.23
CA ASP A 398 6.11 8.73 32.43
C ASP A 398 5.50 7.66 31.52
N LEU A 399 5.48 7.87 30.19
CA LEU A 399 5.46 6.74 29.25
C LEU A 399 6.03 7.09 27.85
N CYS A 400 7.14 6.41 27.55
CA CYS A 400 7.69 5.93 26.28
C CYS A 400 7.77 6.82 25.02
N ARG A 401 9.02 7.20 24.72
CA ARG A 401 9.58 7.43 23.39
C ARG A 401 9.28 6.27 22.42
N THR A 402 8.59 6.55 21.31
CA THR A 402 8.99 6.25 19.92
C THR A 402 7.85 6.61 18.97
N THR A 403 7.85 7.84 18.46
CA THR A 403 7.15 8.20 17.22
C THR A 403 8.18 8.41 16.13
N SER A 404 8.24 7.45 15.20
CA SER A 404 8.97 7.58 13.95
C SER A 404 8.11 8.40 12.98
N MET A 405 8.52 9.64 12.69
CA MET A 405 8.22 10.28 11.42
C MET A 405 9.25 11.38 11.17
N TYR A 406 10.09 11.13 10.17
CA TYR A 406 10.84 12.18 9.48
C TYR A 406 9.84 13.02 8.70
N THR A 407 9.64 14.27 9.08
CA THR A 407 9.00 15.28 8.22
C THR A 407 9.99 16.39 7.97
N THR A 408 10.68 16.31 6.84
CA THR A 408 11.27 17.46 6.17
C THR A 408 10.21 18.07 5.27
N THR A 409 9.82 19.33 5.53
CA THR A 409 9.48 20.40 4.57
C THR A 409 8.45 21.36 5.18
N GLY A 410 8.83 22.63 5.24
CA GLY A 410 7.95 23.72 5.60
C GLY A 410 7.03 24.09 4.44
N SER A 411 5.74 24.26 4.71
CA SER A 411 4.80 24.92 3.82
C SER A 411 3.93 25.89 4.63
N LYS A 412 3.68 27.09 4.09
CA LYS A 412 3.03 28.25 4.75
C LYS A 412 1.59 28.05 5.24
N HIS A 413 1.02 26.84 5.18
CA HIS A 413 -0.35 26.53 5.64
C HIS A 413 -0.49 26.39 7.17
N TRP A 414 0.59 26.57 7.93
CA TRP A 414 0.64 26.33 9.39
C TRP A 414 0.03 27.45 10.26
N LYS A 415 -0.22 28.64 9.71
CA LYS A 415 -0.71 29.78 10.50
C LYS A 415 -2.20 29.72 10.81
N ASP A 416 -3.00 29.15 9.90
CA ASP A 416 -4.45 29.19 10.04
C ASP A 416 -4.95 28.11 11.02
N ALA A 417 -4.33 26.94 11.07
CA ALA A 417 -4.66 25.88 12.04
C ALA A 417 -4.35 26.29 13.50
N ALA A 418 -3.28 27.08 13.71
CA ALA A 418 -2.89 27.57 15.04
C ALA A 418 -3.86 28.62 15.61
N HIS A 419 -4.65 29.29 14.76
CA HIS A 419 -5.59 30.32 15.19
C HIS A 419 -6.89 29.74 15.76
N TRP A 420 -7.29 28.52 15.37
CA TRP A 420 -8.51 27.86 15.85
C TRP A 420 -8.39 27.28 17.26
N ILE A 421 -7.17 27.05 17.75
CA ILE A 421 -6.90 26.44 19.07
C ILE A 421 -6.73 27.53 20.17
N ARG A 422 -6.74 28.82 19.82
CA ARG A 422 -6.48 29.95 20.74
C ARG A 422 -7.71 30.78 21.15
N LEU A 423 -8.91 30.20 21.18
CA LEU A 423 -10.05 30.87 21.82
C LEU A 423 -10.31 30.26 23.21
N PRO A 424 -10.17 31.03 24.31
CA PRO A 424 -10.51 30.55 25.64
C PRO A 424 -12.03 30.49 25.81
N VAL A 425 -12.52 29.38 26.37
CA VAL A 425 -13.86 29.28 26.95
C VAL A 425 -13.92 30.27 28.13
N PRO A 426 -14.91 31.18 28.22
CA PRO A 426 -14.99 32.12 29.34
C PRO A 426 -15.26 31.36 30.63
N GLY A 427 -14.35 31.50 31.60
CA GLY A 427 -14.46 30.89 32.92
C GLY A 427 -15.65 31.44 33.70
N SER A 428 -16.38 30.53 34.34
CA SER A 428 -17.33 30.81 35.40
C SER A 428 -16.61 31.43 36.61
N CYS A 429 -16.87 32.71 36.87
CA CYS A 429 -16.51 33.37 38.13
C CYS A 429 -17.30 32.73 39.28
N ILE A 430 -16.61 32.01 40.15
CA ILE A 430 -17.07 31.76 41.52
C ILE A 430 -16.94 33.09 42.26
N ASN A 431 -18.06 33.75 42.56
CA ASN A 431 -18.07 34.91 43.44
C ASN A 431 -19.04 34.64 44.60
N ASN A 432 -18.47 34.28 45.74
CA ASN A 432 -19.13 34.35 47.03
C ASN A 432 -19.21 35.84 47.43
N ARG A 433 -20.41 36.42 47.44
CA ARG A 433 -20.80 37.44 48.42
C ARG A 433 -22.31 37.65 48.46
N CYS A 434 -22.77 37.69 49.70
CA CYS A 434 -24.12 37.85 50.22
C CYS A 434 -25.03 38.89 49.56
N CYS A 435 -26.32 38.59 49.64
CA CYS A 435 -27.47 39.46 49.95
C CYS A 435 -27.29 40.98 49.79
N SER A 436 -28.11 41.61 48.95
CA SER A 436 -29.12 42.61 49.38
C SER A 436 -29.78 43.31 48.18
N CYS A 437 -31.08 43.61 48.37
CA CYS A 437 -31.90 44.61 47.67
C CYS A 437 -32.52 44.26 46.31
N LEU A 438 -33.73 43.68 46.39
CA LEU A 438 -34.98 44.23 45.83
C LEU A 438 -34.84 45.41 44.85
N SER A 439 -35.31 45.23 43.60
CA SER A 439 -36.43 45.96 42.95
C SER A 439 -36.51 45.55 41.48
#